data_AF-A0AA87RJI5-F1
#
_entry.id   AF-A0AA87RJI5-F1
#
_cell.length_a   1.000
_cell.length_b   1.000
_cell.length_c   1.000
_cell.angle_alpha   90.00
_cell.angle_beta   90.00
_cell.angle_gamma   90.00
#
_symmetry.space_group_name_H-M   'P 1'
#
loop_
_entity.id
_entity.type
_entity.pdbx_description
1 polymer ?
#
loop_
_entity_poly.entity_id
_entity_poly.type
_entity_poly.pdbx_seq_one_letter_code
_entity_poly.pdbx_strand_id
1 'polypeptide(L)' 'MFEPAHGSAPDIARRVLANPVGATWSASMMLDHLDHPEAATELMDAVGAHLRDGSSTHDMGETAGTTAFTKALPARLG' A
#
# COMPACT_ATOMS: atom_id res chain seq x y z
N MET A 1 -15.30 9.37 -4.09
CA MET A 1 -13.95 9.78 -3.67
C MET A 1 -13.41 8.67 -2.79
N PHE A 2 -12.17 8.24 -3.00
CA PHE A 2 -11.53 7.16 -2.26
C PHE A 2 -10.32 7.72 -1.53
N GLU A 3 -10.22 7.45 -0.24
CA GLU A 3 -9.13 7.96 0.59
C GLU A 3 -8.78 6.97 1.70
N PRO A 4 -7.53 7.00 2.21
CA PRO A 4 -7.18 6.25 3.40
C PRO A 4 -7.93 6.77 4.61
N ALA A 5 -8.31 5.88 5.54
CA ALA A 5 -8.97 6.29 6.78
C ALA A 5 -8.03 7.06 7.74
N HIS A 6 -6.71 6.89 7.61
CA HIS A 6 -5.75 7.57 8.47
C HIS A 6 -5.62 9.06 8.11
N GLY A 7 -5.31 9.88 9.13
CA GLY A 7 -5.06 11.30 8.95
C GLY A 7 -3.68 11.62 8.36
N SER A 8 -3.22 12.87 8.56
CA SER A 8 -1.99 13.40 7.97
C SER A 8 -0.68 12.95 8.65
N ALA A 9 -0.75 12.33 9.83
CA ALA A 9 0.40 11.84 10.61
C ALA A 9 1.60 12.83 10.63
N PRO A 10 1.41 14.05 11.17
CA PRO A 10 2.38 15.15 11.05
C PRO A 10 3.73 14.86 11.71
N ASP A 11 3.75 13.96 12.70
CA ASP A 11 4.92 13.48 13.41
C ASP A 11 5.87 12.65 12.53
N ILE A 12 5.36 11.99 11.49
CA ILE A 12 6.15 11.19 10.53
C ILE A 12 6.18 11.76 9.11
N ALA A 13 5.50 12.88 8.89
CA ALA A 13 5.48 13.55 7.58
C ALA A 13 6.90 13.85 7.08
N ARG A 14 7.15 13.55 5.80
CA ARG A 14 8.45 13.70 5.11
C ARG A 14 9.59 12.82 5.66
N ARG A 15 9.29 11.80 6.47
CA ARG A 15 10.31 10.88 7.04
C ARG A 15 10.42 9.54 6.32
N VAL A 16 9.61 9.29 5.28
CA VAL A 16 9.58 8.00 4.54
C VAL A 16 9.22 6.82 5.45
N LEU A 17 8.46 7.07 6.52
CA LEU A 17 8.03 6.05 7.49
C LEU A 17 6.56 5.65 7.34
N ALA A 18 5.80 6.36 6.51
CA ALA A 18 4.37 6.12 6.36
C ALA A 18 4.10 4.77 5.68
N ASN A 19 3.10 4.05 6.18
CA ASN A 19 2.58 2.84 5.56
C ASN A 19 1.73 3.17 4.32
N PRO A 20 2.12 2.74 3.11
CA PRO A 20 1.35 3.03 1.89
C PRO A 20 0.15 2.09 1.67
N VAL A 21 -0.08 1.08 2.53
CA VAL A 21 -1.15 0.07 2.34
C VAL A 21 -2.53 0.73 2.28
N GLY A 22 -2.83 1.69 3.16
CA GLY A 22 -4.13 2.37 3.18
C GLY A 22 -4.44 3.07 1.85
N ALA A 23 -3.49 3.82 1.31
CA ALA A 23 -3.62 4.48 0.02
C ALA A 23 -3.71 3.50 -1.15
N THR A 24 -2.98 2.39 -1.08
CA THR A 24 -3.03 1.33 -2.10
C THR A 24 -4.40 0.65 -2.12
N TRP A 25 -4.99 0.41 -0.95
CA TRP A 25 -6.34 -0.15 -0.85
C TRP A 25 -7.39 0.83 -1.37
N SER A 26 -7.30 2.12 -1.02
CA SER A 26 -8.18 3.14 -1.60
C SER A 26 -8.10 3.17 -3.13
N ALA A 27 -6.91 2.97 -3.70
CA ALA A 27 -6.72 2.87 -5.15
C ALA A 27 -7.36 1.58 -5.73
N SER A 28 -7.26 0.45 -5.03
CA SER A 28 -7.97 -0.80 -5.43
C SER A 28 -9.50 -0.60 -5.44
N MET A 29 -10.07 0.04 -4.41
CA MET A 29 -11.50 0.37 -4.39
C MET A 29 -11.90 1.32 -5.54
N MET A 30 -11.02 2.25 -5.91
CA MET A 30 -11.22 3.13 -7.06
C MET A 30 -11.20 2.34 -8.38
N LEU A 31 -10.27 1.40 -8.55
CA LEU A 31 -10.20 0.55 -9.74
C LEU A 31 -11.48 -0.29 -9.90
N ASP A 32 -11.94 -0.91 -8.82
CA ASP A 32 -13.20 -1.68 -8.82
C ASP A 32 -14.41 -0.81 -9.22
N HIS A 33 -14.49 0.42 -8.68
CA HIS A 33 -15.53 1.38 -9.04
C HIS A 33 -15.48 1.85 -10.51
N LEU A 34 -14.31 1.78 -11.15
CA LEU A 34 -14.11 2.15 -12.54
C LEU A 34 -14.24 0.95 -13.50
N ASP A 35 -14.89 -0.13 -13.07
CA ASP A 35 -15.07 -1.37 -13.83
C ASP A 35 -13.73 -2.06 -14.19
N HIS A 36 -12.73 -1.97 -13.30
CA HIS A 36 -11.44 -2.67 -13.39
C HIS A 36 -11.21 -3.64 -12.21
N PRO A 37 -12.10 -4.62 -11.98
CA PRO A 37 -12.02 -5.51 -10.82
C PRO A 37 -10.78 -6.42 -10.83
N GLU A 38 -10.30 -6.85 -12.01
CA GLU A 38 -9.09 -7.67 -12.12
C GLU A 38 -7.85 -6.92 -11.62
N ALA A 39 -7.71 -5.65 -12.03
CA ALA A 39 -6.62 -4.79 -11.57
C ALA A 39 -6.74 -4.47 -10.07
N ALA A 40 -7.97 -4.32 -9.57
CA ALA A 40 -8.22 -4.10 -8.14
C ALA A 40 -7.78 -5.32 -7.30
N THR A 41 -8.10 -6.53 -7.75
CA THR A 41 -7.69 -7.79 -7.12
C THR A 41 -6.19 -7.98 -7.20
N GLU A 42 -5.59 -7.80 -8.38
CA GLU A 42 -4.15 -7.96 -8.60
C GLU A 42 -3.34 -7.05 -7.68
N LEU A 43 -3.76 -5.80 -7.53
CA LEU A 43 -3.10 -4.85 -6.64
C LEU A 43 -3.15 -5.30 -5.17
N MET A 44 -4.29 -5.82 -4.71
CA MET A 44 -4.43 -6.29 -3.32
C MET A 44 -3.71 -7.62 -3.07
N ASP A 45 -3.66 -8.50 -4.07
CA ASP A 45 -2.88 -9.72 -4.01
C ASP A 45 -1.38 -9.43 -3.94
N ALA A 46 -0.90 -8.45 -4.71
CA ALA A 46 0.48 -7.96 -4.65
C ALA A 46 0.83 -7.39 -3.28
N VAL A 47 -0.05 -6.58 -2.68
CA VAL A 47 0.12 -6.09 -1.30
C VAL A 47 0.17 -7.25 -0.32
N GLY A 48 -0.77 -8.19 -0.42
CA GLY A 48 -0.81 -9.37 0.45
C GLY A 48 0.45 -10.23 0.34
N ALA A 49 0.97 -10.43 -0.87
CA ALA A 49 2.22 -11.15 -1.10
C ALA A 49 3.41 -10.42 -0.48
N HIS A 50 3.49 -9.11 -0.65
CA HIS A 50 4.57 -8.31 -0.09
C HIS A 50 4.60 -8.33 1.45
N LEU A 51 3.42 -8.26 2.08
CA LEU A 51 3.28 -8.33 3.54
C LEU A 51 3.68 -9.71 4.11
N ARG A 52 3.37 -10.80 3.40
CA ARG A 52 3.75 -12.17 3.82
C ARG A 52 5.26 -12.38 3.85
N ASP A 53 6.02 -11.63 3.06
CA ASP A 53 7.48 -11.72 2.98
C ASP A 53 8.20 -10.84 4.04
N GLY A 54 7.47 -10.28 5.02
CA GLY A 54 8.04 -9.47 6.11
C GLY A 54 8.61 -8.12 5.67
N SER A 55 8.23 -7.63 4.48
CA SER A 55 8.76 -6.37 3.92
C SER A 55 7.83 -5.19 4.19
N SER A 56 7.36 -5.03 5.43
CA SER A 56 6.40 -3.98 5.80
C SER A 56 7.04 -2.77 6.50
N THR A 57 6.22 -1.76 6.81
CA THR A 57 6.63 -0.53 7.50
C THR A 57 6.61 -0.66 9.02
N HIS A 58 7.20 0.33 9.70
CA HIS A 58 7.41 0.33 11.15
C HIS A 58 6.15 0.15 12.01
N ASP A 59 5.01 0.66 11.56
CA ASP A 59 3.71 0.47 12.21
C ASP A 59 3.25 -0.99 12.20
N MET A 60 3.78 -1.81 11.30
CA MET A 60 3.53 -3.26 11.23
C MET A 60 4.66 -4.09 11.83
N GLY A 61 5.59 -3.47 12.57
CA GLY A 61 6.68 -4.16 13.28
C GLY A 61 7.93 -4.45 12.46
N GLU A 62 7.95 -4.03 11.19
CA GLU A 62 9.07 -4.25 10.26
C GLU A 62 9.89 -2.96 10.07
N THR A 63 10.87 -2.97 9.15
CA THR A 63 11.84 -1.86 9.00
C THR A 63 11.85 -1.19 7.63
N ALA A 64 10.96 -1.58 6.72
CA ALA A 64 10.89 -0.95 5.41
C ALA A 64 10.34 0.48 5.53
N GLY A 65 10.92 1.41 4.77
CA GLY A 65 10.33 2.73 4.57
C GLY A 65 9.32 2.72 3.42
N THR A 66 8.51 3.78 3.32
CA THR A 66 7.50 3.96 2.26
C THR A 66 8.08 3.70 0.86
N THR A 67 9.25 4.27 0.56
CA THR A 67 9.88 4.12 -0.76
C THR A 67 10.29 2.67 -1.05
N ALA A 68 10.83 1.96 -0.05
CA ALA A 68 11.26 0.58 -0.24
C ALA A 68 10.06 -0.33 -0.51
N PHE A 69 8.99 -0.18 0.28
CA PHE A 69 7.73 -0.90 0.10
C PHE A 69 7.15 -0.64 -1.31
N THR A 70 6.94 0.63 -1.67
CA THR A 70 6.29 0.99 -2.94
C THR A 70 7.13 0.58 -4.16
N LYS A 71 8.47 0.63 -4.06
CA LYS A 71 9.36 0.21 -5.16
C LYS A 71 9.33 -1.30 -5.40
N ALA A 72 9.10 -2.08 -4.36
CA ALA A 72 9.05 -3.55 -4.45
C ALA A 72 7.69 -4.05 -4.97
N LEU A 73 6.62 -3.28 -4.79
CA LEU A 73 5.26 -3.70 -5.10
C LEU A 73 5.03 -4.08 -6.58
N PRO A 74 5.51 -3.33 -7.60
CA PRO A 74 5.30 -3.69 -9.00
C PRO A 74 5.89 -5.05 -9.41
N ALA A 75 6.91 -5.54 -8.70
CA ALA A 75 7.49 -6.87 -8.96
C ALA A 75 6.59 -8.03 -8.50
N ARG A 76 5.44 -7.72 -7.87
CA ARG A 76 4.43 -8.68 -7.40
C ARG A 76 3.14 -8.64 -8.23
N LEU A 77 3.08 -7.75 -9.22
CA LEU A 77 2.03 -7.69 -10.23
C LEU A 77 2.29 -8.77 -11.30
N GLY A 78 1.23 -9.26 -11.95
CA GLY A 78 1.22 -10.45 -12.81
C GLY A 78 0.95 -10.14 -14.28
#